data_AF-A0A9P1ISR0-F1
#
_entry.id   AF-A0A9P1ISR0-F1
#
_cell.length_a   1.000
_cell.length_b   1.000
_cell.length_c   1.000
_cell.angle_alpha   90.00
_cell.angle_beta   90.00
_cell.angle_gamma   90.00
#
_symmetry.space_group_name_H-M   'P 1'
#
loop_
_entity.id
_entity.type
_entity.pdbx_description
1 polymer ?
#
loop_
_entity_poly.entity_id
_entity_poly.type
_entity_poly.pdbx_seq_one_letter_code
_entity_poly.pdbx_strand_id
1 'polypeptide(L)'
;MKLFLISLLILVSIFLLEIEARRKDRDDDCSASESSEELPREHHKKHHHHKKKRTTTKTTTKRVPRCLKGWKGFPRSGRIWCIRVIAGEPNRDGAEAQCNGLGATLTGIANAQESLFLQAQSLPILQSLGKTVGSIWIGLVRRPECRGYLKSLFAPCIRSDGFMWTDGVVTRKNTMTWRATMPDNAGWNQNCARLHVGSRSYQFSHYINPGDIDDIDCTIPASKTLDIQKIRGFACGILIFVLIPLASAELRGITIKGKIVCKSVPVETDFKFYEHDFVIDCDANWKTSNSQGEFEVSEKEDEAVGKFDPYIEIRHNCTQKPGCYQRSVFYYKTYETNRLVENEVLNLDDQEYYYNGPICY
;
A
#
# COMPACT_ATOMS: atom_id res chain seq x y z
N MET A 1 -6.75 -13.74 40.69
CA MET A 1 -5.79 -14.51 39.85
C MET A 1 -6.41 -15.77 39.24
N LYS A 2 -7.10 -16.64 40.00
CA LYS A 2 -7.71 -17.90 39.47
C LYS A 2 -8.78 -17.67 38.39
N LEU A 3 -9.64 -16.66 38.51
CA LEU A 3 -10.66 -16.32 37.51
C LEU A 3 -10.08 -15.84 36.17
N PHE A 4 -8.93 -15.16 36.20
CA PHE A 4 -8.27 -14.64 35.00
C PHE A 4 -7.60 -15.77 34.20
N LEU A 5 -6.98 -16.73 34.88
CA LEU A 5 -6.44 -17.94 34.27
C LEU A 5 -7.52 -18.83 33.64
N ILE A 6 -8.68 -18.96 34.30
CA ILE A 6 -9.81 -19.73 33.75
C ILE A 6 -10.36 -19.02 32.50
N SER A 7 -10.51 -17.69 32.51
CA SER A 7 -10.93 -16.93 31.33
C SER A 7 -9.93 -17.04 30.17
N LEU A 8 -8.63 -17.04 30.46
CA LEU A 8 -7.59 -17.18 29.44
C LEU A 8 -7.59 -18.58 28.82
N LEU A 9 -7.77 -19.63 29.64
CA LEU A 9 -7.86 -21.01 29.17
C LEU A 9 -9.10 -21.27 28.31
N ILE A 10 -10.25 -20.67 28.68
CA ILE A 10 -11.48 -20.75 27.88
C ILE A 10 -11.25 -20.06 26.51
N LEU A 11 -10.66 -18.86 26.49
CA LEU A 11 -10.36 -18.15 25.25
C LEU A 11 -9.38 -18.92 24.35
N VAL A 12 -8.34 -19.53 24.92
CA VAL A 12 -7.37 -20.37 24.17
C VAL A 12 -8.06 -21.63 23.61
N SER A 13 -8.95 -22.27 24.37
CA SER A 13 -9.67 -23.46 23.91
C SER A 13 -10.65 -23.17 22.76
N ILE A 14 -11.36 -22.04 22.81
CA ILE A 14 -12.23 -21.57 21.72
C ILE A 14 -11.38 -21.24 20.48
N PHE A 15 -10.21 -20.63 20.67
CA PHE A 15 -9.28 -20.30 19.59
C PHE A 15 -8.72 -21.52 18.88
N LEU A 16 -8.43 -22.61 19.60
CA LEU A 16 -7.96 -23.87 19.01
C LEU A 16 -9.06 -24.57 18.19
N LEU A 17 -10.32 -24.53 18.67
CA LEU A 17 -11.46 -25.09 17.94
C LEU A 17 -11.76 -24.35 16.62
N GLU A 18 -11.53 -23.03 16.57
CA GLU A 18 -11.66 -22.25 15.33
C GLU A 18 -10.56 -22.52 14.30
N ILE A 19 -9.36 -22.95 14.74
CA ILE A 19 -8.24 -23.27 13.84
C ILE A 19 -8.50 -24.59 13.09
N GLU A 20 -9.03 -25.60 13.78
CA GLU A 20 -9.31 -26.91 13.17
C GLU A 20 -10.49 -26.86 12.18
N ALA A 21 -11.51 -26.04 12.46
CA ALA A 21 -12.63 -25.82 11.53
C ALA A 21 -12.19 -25.15 10.20
N ARG A 22 -11.13 -24.32 10.22
CA ARG A 22 -10.61 -23.61 9.02
C ARG A 22 -9.64 -24.41 8.15
N ARG A 23 -9.28 -25.63 8.55
CA ARG A 23 -8.38 -26.46 7.74
C ARG A 23 -9.06 -27.12 6.53
N LYS A 24 -10.40 -27.08 6.46
CA LYS A 24 -11.18 -27.85 5.49
C LYS A 24 -11.60 -27.11 4.20
N ASP A 25 -11.56 -25.77 4.17
CA ASP A 25 -11.98 -24.99 3.01
C ASP A 25 -10.84 -24.07 2.52
N ARG A 26 -9.83 -24.65 1.88
CA ARG A 26 -8.71 -23.88 1.31
C ARG A 26 -8.30 -24.44 -0.03
N ASP A 27 -9.07 -24.11 -1.06
CA ASP A 27 -8.63 -24.04 -2.44
C ASP A 27 -9.39 -22.85 -3.07
N ASP A 28 -8.68 -21.76 -3.36
CA ASP A 28 -9.03 -20.75 -4.37
C ASP A 28 -7.85 -19.76 -4.47
N ASP A 29 -6.88 -20.12 -5.30
CA ASP A 29 -5.72 -19.31 -5.67
C ASP A 29 -6.10 -18.23 -6.69
N CYS A 30 -5.55 -17.02 -6.53
CA CYS A 30 -5.56 -15.98 -7.55
C CYS A 30 -4.72 -16.42 -8.76
N SER A 31 -5.35 -17.12 -9.71
CA SER A 31 -4.76 -17.37 -11.03
C SER A 31 -5.17 -16.24 -11.98
N ALA A 32 -4.23 -15.36 -12.30
CA ALA A 32 -4.36 -14.47 -13.44
C ALA A 32 -3.99 -15.26 -14.71
N SER A 33 -4.99 -15.67 -15.50
CA SER A 33 -4.75 -16.15 -16.86
C SER A 33 -4.60 -14.95 -17.79
N GLU A 34 -3.38 -14.73 -18.26
CA GLU A 34 -3.08 -13.95 -19.46
C GLU A 34 -3.74 -14.63 -20.67
N SER A 35 -4.63 -13.94 -21.39
CA SER A 35 -5.08 -14.40 -22.71
C SER A 35 -4.82 -13.32 -23.75
N SER A 36 -3.81 -13.56 -24.56
CA SER A 36 -3.40 -12.78 -25.73
C SER A 36 -4.24 -13.17 -26.95
N GLU A 37 -4.63 -12.14 -27.72
CA GLU A 37 -4.87 -12.12 -29.18
C GLU A 37 -6.05 -12.92 -29.78
N GLU A 38 -7.03 -12.20 -30.35
CA GLU A 38 -7.98 -12.71 -31.36
C GLU A 38 -7.63 -12.17 -32.77
N LEU A 39 -7.62 -13.08 -33.76
CA LEU A 39 -8.01 -12.80 -35.15
C LEU A 39 -8.80 -14.01 -35.70
N PRO A 40 -9.70 -13.83 -36.71
CA PRO A 40 -11.01 -14.49 -36.74
C PRO A 40 -11.15 -15.57 -37.82
N ARG A 41 -12.02 -16.58 -37.61
CA ARG A 41 -12.73 -17.34 -38.68
C ARG A 41 -14.09 -17.91 -38.22
N GLU A 42 -15.06 -17.84 -39.14
CA GLU A 42 -16.44 -18.33 -39.07
C GLU A 42 -16.59 -19.86 -38.91
N HIS A 43 -17.61 -20.32 -38.19
CA HIS A 43 -18.79 -21.00 -38.76
C HIS A 43 -19.77 -21.55 -37.68
N HIS A 44 -21.06 -21.40 -38.00
CA HIS A 44 -22.30 -21.89 -37.38
C HIS A 44 -22.28 -23.09 -36.41
N LYS A 45 -23.09 -22.98 -35.34
CA LYS A 45 -24.35 -23.77 -35.17
C LYS A 45 -25.20 -23.26 -33.99
N LYS A 46 -26.52 -23.20 -34.24
CA LYS A 46 -27.61 -22.93 -33.28
C LYS A 46 -27.60 -23.96 -32.14
N HIS A 47 -28.09 -23.61 -30.94
CA HIS A 47 -29.19 -24.32 -30.25
C HIS A 47 -29.62 -23.64 -28.93
N HIS A 48 -30.92 -23.38 -28.87
CA HIS A 48 -31.89 -23.36 -27.76
C HIS A 48 -31.69 -22.56 -26.46
N HIS A 49 -32.62 -21.62 -26.30
CA HIS A 49 -33.07 -20.98 -25.06
C HIS A 49 -33.44 -21.98 -23.96
N HIS A 50 -32.87 -21.79 -22.77
CA HIS A 50 -33.52 -22.14 -21.51
C HIS A 50 -33.46 -20.95 -20.53
N LYS A 51 -34.61 -20.29 -20.37
CA LYS A 51 -34.89 -19.34 -19.27
C LYS A 51 -34.76 -20.09 -17.94
N LYS A 52 -33.69 -19.85 -17.17
CA LYS A 52 -33.65 -20.17 -15.73
C LYS A 52 -34.02 -18.93 -14.92
N LYS A 53 -35.03 -19.10 -14.07
CA LYS A 53 -35.60 -18.09 -13.17
C LYS A 53 -34.52 -17.53 -12.24
N ARG A 54 -34.51 -16.21 -12.12
CA ARG A 54 -33.67 -15.40 -11.23
C ARG A 54 -34.12 -15.62 -9.78
N THR A 55 -33.39 -16.43 -9.03
CA THR A 55 -33.47 -16.48 -7.56
C THR A 55 -32.47 -15.47 -7.02
N THR A 56 -32.96 -14.33 -6.53
CA THR A 56 -32.16 -13.34 -5.81
C THR A 56 -31.76 -13.89 -4.45
N THR A 57 -30.64 -14.59 -4.41
CA THR A 57 -29.93 -14.89 -3.17
C THR A 57 -29.34 -13.58 -2.66
N LYS A 58 -29.84 -13.11 -1.52
CA LYS A 58 -29.33 -11.92 -0.83
C LYS A 58 -27.95 -12.29 -0.27
N THR A 59 -26.90 -12.09 -1.06
CA THR A 59 -25.51 -12.31 -0.65
C THR A 59 -25.17 -11.25 0.39
N THR A 60 -25.24 -11.60 1.68
CA THR A 60 -24.52 -10.86 2.71
C THR A 60 -23.03 -11.02 2.41
N THR A 61 -22.46 -10.06 1.69
CA THR A 61 -21.03 -9.93 1.47
C THR A 61 -20.37 -9.80 2.85
N LYS A 62 -19.68 -10.87 3.25
CA LYS A 62 -18.86 -10.89 4.46
C LYS A 62 -17.76 -9.83 4.25
N ARG A 63 -17.86 -8.69 4.94
CA ARG A 63 -16.92 -7.56 4.81
C ARG A 63 -15.49 -8.08 4.96
N VAL A 64 -14.68 -7.93 3.91
CA VAL A 64 -13.23 -8.16 4.01
C VAL A 64 -12.66 -7.08 4.94
N PRO A 65 -11.89 -7.42 5.99
CA PRO A 65 -11.30 -6.43 6.89
C PRO A 65 -10.42 -5.45 6.10
N ARG A 66 -10.86 -4.20 5.97
CA ARG A 66 -10.08 -3.11 5.34
C ARG A 66 -9.29 -2.34 6.39
N CYS A 67 -8.19 -1.74 5.97
CA CYS A 67 -7.33 -0.92 6.82
C CYS A 67 -7.97 0.43 7.14
N LEU A 68 -7.57 1.04 8.27
CA LEU A 68 -7.95 2.43 8.58
C LEU A 68 -7.43 3.39 7.51
N LYS A 69 -8.07 4.55 7.35
CA LYS A 69 -7.64 5.58 6.40
C LYS A 69 -6.15 5.92 6.58
N GLY A 70 -5.43 5.97 5.46
CA GLY A 70 -3.98 6.24 5.42
C GLY A 70 -3.11 5.03 5.75
N TRP A 71 -3.69 3.83 5.89
CA TRP A 71 -2.97 2.57 6.03
C TRP A 71 -3.24 1.67 4.83
N LYS A 72 -2.20 1.04 4.30
CA LYS A 72 -2.29 0.07 3.20
C LYS A 72 -2.28 -1.36 3.75
N GLY A 73 -3.25 -2.17 3.33
CA GLY A 73 -3.30 -3.58 3.66
C GLY A 73 -2.39 -4.44 2.81
N PHE A 74 -1.70 -5.37 3.47
CA PHE A 74 -0.92 -6.45 2.87
C PHE A 74 -1.34 -7.80 3.46
N PRO A 75 -1.52 -8.84 2.64
CA PRO A 75 -1.77 -10.17 3.15
C PRO A 75 -0.50 -10.72 3.83
N ARG A 76 -0.60 -11.07 5.11
CA ARG A 76 0.44 -11.76 5.89
C ARG A 76 -0.16 -12.95 6.61
N SER A 77 0.34 -14.16 6.32
CA SER A 77 -0.05 -15.39 7.02
C SER A 77 -1.57 -15.60 7.13
N GLY A 78 -2.32 -15.25 6.07
CA GLY A 78 -3.79 -15.37 6.01
C GLY A 78 -4.57 -14.25 6.73
N ARG A 79 -3.91 -13.17 7.14
CA ARG A 79 -4.52 -11.98 7.76
C ARG A 79 -4.11 -10.71 7.01
N ILE A 80 -4.88 -9.64 7.15
CA ILE A 80 -4.49 -8.32 6.64
C ILE A 80 -3.64 -7.60 7.67
N TRP A 81 -2.44 -7.21 7.26
CA TRP A 81 -1.53 -6.34 8.00
C TRP A 81 -1.52 -4.97 7.37
N CYS A 82 -1.87 -3.96 8.15
CA CYS A 82 -2.01 -2.59 7.67
C CYS A 82 -0.72 -1.82 7.95
N ILE A 83 -0.13 -1.20 6.94
CA ILE A 83 1.14 -0.45 7.04
C ILE A 83 0.90 1.02 6.72
N ARG A 84 1.54 1.92 7.48
CA ARG A 84 1.58 3.36 7.21
C ARG A 84 2.97 3.92 7.45
N VAL A 85 3.41 4.82 6.57
CA VAL A 85 4.64 5.62 6.76
C VAL A 85 4.28 6.96 7.38
N ILE A 86 5.02 7.36 8.40
CA ILE A 86 4.79 8.58 9.18
C ILE A 86 6.04 9.45 9.10
N ALA A 87 5.86 10.74 8.81
CA ALA A 87 6.94 11.72 8.78
C ALA A 87 7.41 12.06 10.20
N GLY A 88 8.72 12.29 10.33
CA GLY A 88 9.34 12.73 11.59
C GLY A 88 10.76 12.22 11.72
N GLU A 89 11.52 12.82 12.63
CA GLU A 89 12.92 12.45 12.88
C GLU A 89 13.14 11.90 14.31
N PRO A 90 12.30 10.97 14.82
CA PRO A 90 12.56 10.38 16.12
C PRO A 90 13.79 9.47 16.07
N ASN A 91 14.37 9.17 17.24
CA ASN A 91 15.19 7.97 17.37
C ASN A 91 14.31 6.71 17.25
N ARG A 92 14.91 5.52 17.22
CA ARG A 92 14.14 4.29 16.99
C ARG A 92 13.07 4.07 18.05
N ASP A 93 13.38 4.29 19.33
CA ASP A 93 12.44 4.03 20.42
C ASP A 93 11.29 5.06 20.43
N GLY A 94 11.56 6.30 20.05
CA GLY A 94 10.53 7.31 19.82
C GLY A 94 9.63 7.00 18.63
N ALA A 95 10.16 6.37 17.58
CA ALA A 95 9.36 5.87 16.46
C ALA A 95 8.45 4.71 16.90
N GLU A 96 8.98 3.75 17.66
CA GLU A 96 8.22 2.64 18.23
C GLU A 96 7.12 3.15 19.16
N ALA A 97 7.42 4.11 20.04
CA ALA A 97 6.43 4.72 20.94
C ALA A 97 5.30 5.40 20.17
N GLN A 98 5.61 6.08 19.06
CA GLN A 98 4.59 6.68 18.19
C GLN A 98 3.73 5.62 17.48
N CYS A 99 4.33 4.52 17.01
CA CYS A 99 3.54 3.41 16.47
C CYS A 99 2.63 2.79 17.55
N ASN A 100 3.15 2.56 18.75
CA ASN A 100 2.39 2.02 19.88
C ASN A 100 1.21 2.92 20.26
N GLY A 101 1.37 4.25 20.19
CA GLY A 101 0.29 5.22 20.40
C GLY A 101 -0.87 5.09 19.39
N LEU A 102 -0.64 4.44 18.24
CA LEU A 102 -1.65 4.13 17.22
C LEU A 102 -2.16 2.68 17.31
N GLY A 103 -1.78 1.93 18.35
CA GLY A 103 -2.05 0.49 18.47
C GLY A 103 -1.23 -0.36 17.51
N ALA A 104 -0.19 0.21 16.90
CA ALA A 104 0.69 -0.42 15.92
C ALA A 104 2.09 -0.66 16.51
N THR A 105 2.99 -1.24 15.73
CA THR A 105 4.43 -1.40 16.06
C THR A 105 5.26 -1.04 14.83
N LEU A 106 6.57 -0.79 14.98
CA LEU A 106 7.43 -0.66 13.81
C LEU A 106 7.33 -1.92 12.94
N THR A 107 6.95 -1.75 11.68
CA THR A 107 6.68 -2.88 10.79
C THR A 107 7.96 -3.50 10.24
N GLY A 108 7.97 -4.82 10.09
CA GLY A 108 8.92 -5.51 9.22
C GLY A 108 8.52 -5.44 7.75
N ILE A 109 9.36 -6.03 6.90
CA ILE A 109 9.18 -6.08 5.43
C ILE A 109 9.09 -7.54 4.99
N ALA A 110 7.90 -7.99 4.65
CA ALA A 110 7.60 -9.39 4.34
C ALA A 110 7.87 -9.78 2.89
N ASN A 111 7.93 -8.82 1.96
CA ASN A 111 8.16 -9.05 0.53
C ASN A 111 8.56 -7.74 -0.20
N ALA A 112 8.88 -7.85 -1.49
CA ALA A 112 9.29 -6.73 -2.33
C ALA A 112 8.18 -5.67 -2.50
N GLN A 113 6.91 -6.06 -2.54
CA GLN A 113 5.80 -5.10 -2.68
C GLN A 113 5.68 -4.19 -1.46
N GLU A 114 5.85 -4.74 -0.25
CA GLU A 114 5.90 -3.94 0.97
C GLU A 114 7.10 -2.97 0.95
N SER A 115 8.28 -3.42 0.51
CA SER A 115 9.46 -2.54 0.36
C SER A 115 9.20 -1.39 -0.61
N LEU A 116 8.64 -1.68 -1.78
CA LEU A 116 8.29 -0.66 -2.79
C LEU A 116 7.25 0.33 -2.27
N PHE A 117 6.25 -0.16 -1.52
CA PHE A 117 5.27 0.69 -0.88
C PHE A 117 5.91 1.66 0.12
N LEU A 118 6.78 1.16 1.01
CA LEU A 118 7.49 2.01 1.97
C LEU A 118 8.32 3.09 1.29
N GLN A 119 9.01 2.73 0.19
CA GLN A 119 9.78 3.68 -0.61
C GLN A 119 8.87 4.74 -1.25
N ALA A 120 7.79 4.34 -1.92
CA ALA A 120 6.86 5.24 -2.57
C ALA A 120 6.19 6.21 -1.58
N GLN A 121 5.73 5.71 -0.43
CA GLN A 121 5.10 6.53 0.61
C GLN A 121 6.08 7.48 1.32
N SER A 122 7.38 7.23 1.21
CA SER A 122 8.39 8.13 1.75
C SER A 122 8.69 9.31 0.83
N LEU A 123 8.37 9.24 -0.47
CA LEU A 123 8.70 10.31 -1.42
C LEU A 123 8.02 11.64 -1.09
N PRO A 124 6.70 11.70 -0.78
CA PRO A 124 6.06 12.97 -0.41
C PRO A 124 6.67 13.60 0.85
N ILE A 125 7.11 12.78 1.80
CA ILE A 125 7.81 13.24 3.01
C ILE A 125 9.11 13.93 2.61
N LEU A 126 9.93 13.30 1.77
CA LEU A 126 11.18 13.88 1.29
C LEU A 126 10.95 15.17 0.49
N GLN A 127 9.96 15.17 -0.41
CA GLN A 127 9.60 16.34 -1.22
C GLN A 127 9.19 17.53 -0.34
N SER A 128 8.38 17.30 0.70
CA SER A 128 7.97 18.36 1.64
C SER A 128 9.15 18.99 2.40
N LEU A 129 10.27 18.27 2.48
CA LEU A 129 11.51 18.73 3.12
C LEU A 129 12.55 19.27 2.12
N GLY A 130 12.20 19.35 0.82
CA GLY A 130 13.16 19.71 -0.24
C GLY A 130 14.28 18.69 -0.41
N LYS A 131 14.02 17.41 -0.12
CA LYS A 131 14.99 16.31 -0.21
C LYS A 131 14.61 15.33 -1.31
N THR A 132 15.60 14.65 -1.87
CA THR A 132 15.42 13.60 -2.88
C THR A 132 15.76 12.20 -2.37
N VAL A 133 16.48 12.13 -1.25
CA VAL A 133 16.91 10.90 -0.59
C VAL A 133 16.86 11.08 0.92
N GLY A 134 16.73 9.97 1.65
CA GLY A 134 16.72 9.93 3.10
C GLY A 134 16.58 8.50 3.60
N SER A 135 16.11 8.34 4.82
CA SER A 135 15.88 7.02 5.41
C SER A 135 14.67 7.03 6.33
N ILE A 136 14.13 5.85 6.61
CA ILE A 136 13.06 5.66 7.59
C ILE A 136 13.39 4.54 8.57
N TRP A 137 12.85 4.61 9.78
CA TRP A 137 12.89 3.48 10.71
C TRP A 137 11.93 2.37 10.28
N ILE A 138 12.41 1.13 10.44
CA ILE A 138 11.66 -0.11 10.25
C ILE A 138 11.86 -0.99 11.49
N GLY A 139 11.00 -1.98 11.67
CA GLY A 139 10.99 -2.87 12.84
C GLY A 139 12.09 -3.93 12.82
N LEU A 140 13.32 -3.60 12.44
CA LEU A 140 14.43 -4.55 12.36
C LEU A 140 15.48 -4.24 13.42
N VAL A 141 15.74 -5.22 14.29
CA VAL A 141 16.70 -5.07 15.39
C VAL A 141 17.66 -6.24 15.46
N ARG A 142 18.87 -5.99 15.95
CA ARG A 142 19.84 -7.03 16.25
C ARG A 142 19.33 -7.86 17.42
N ARG A 143 19.36 -9.18 17.24
CA ARG A 143 19.03 -10.17 18.26
C ARG A 143 19.85 -9.90 19.52
N PRO A 144 19.26 -9.92 20.73
CA PRO A 144 19.96 -9.63 21.98
C PRO A 144 21.27 -10.40 22.17
N GLU A 145 21.27 -11.70 21.85
CA GLU A 145 22.42 -12.59 21.90
C GLU A 145 23.55 -12.19 20.94
N CYS A 146 23.21 -11.52 19.84
CA CYS A 146 24.14 -11.05 18.81
C CYS A 146 24.67 -9.64 19.07
N ARG A 147 24.24 -8.97 20.15
CA ARG A 147 24.75 -7.65 20.53
C ARG A 147 26.15 -7.74 21.13
N GLY A 148 26.98 -6.75 20.81
CA GLY A 148 28.34 -6.60 21.33
C GLY A 148 29.44 -6.90 20.31
N TYR A 149 30.69 -6.81 20.79
CA TYR A 149 31.92 -6.96 20.02
C TYR A 149 32.02 -8.31 19.31
N LEU A 150 32.60 -8.35 18.09
CA LEU A 150 32.89 -9.50 17.21
C LEU A 150 31.78 -10.54 16.96
N LYS A 151 30.65 -10.52 17.68
CA LYS A 151 29.61 -11.55 17.56
C LYS A 151 29.03 -11.59 16.15
N SER A 152 28.93 -10.43 15.48
CA SER A 152 28.49 -10.33 14.09
C SER A 152 29.38 -11.06 13.09
N LEU A 153 30.59 -11.48 13.49
CA LEU A 153 31.52 -12.24 12.65
C LEU A 153 31.33 -13.76 12.72
N PHE A 154 30.57 -14.27 13.69
CA PHE A 154 30.43 -15.70 13.94
C PHE A 154 28.97 -16.14 13.96
N ALA A 155 28.71 -17.36 13.46
CA ALA A 155 27.37 -17.94 13.53
C ALA A 155 26.94 -18.07 15.00
N PRO A 156 25.67 -17.81 15.35
CA PRO A 156 24.51 -17.59 14.47
C PRO A 156 24.24 -16.11 14.13
N CYS A 157 25.21 -15.21 14.32
CA CYS A 157 25.02 -13.76 14.29
C CYS A 157 25.51 -13.09 13.01
N ILE A 158 25.87 -13.87 12.00
CA ILE A 158 26.40 -13.40 10.72
C ILE A 158 25.26 -12.84 9.87
N ARG A 159 25.48 -11.65 9.29
CA ARG A 159 24.57 -11.01 8.31
C ARG A 159 23.13 -10.93 8.84
N SER A 160 22.14 -11.28 8.02
CA SER A 160 20.72 -11.24 8.37
C SER A 160 20.38 -12.12 9.58
N ASP A 161 21.14 -13.19 9.86
CA ASP A 161 20.81 -14.10 10.96
C ASP A 161 20.97 -13.49 12.34
N GLY A 162 21.82 -12.46 12.44
CA GLY A 162 21.98 -11.63 13.62
C GLY A 162 20.81 -10.70 13.92
N PHE A 163 19.83 -10.57 13.01
CA PHE A 163 18.69 -9.67 13.15
C PHE A 163 17.35 -10.41 13.25
N MET A 164 16.37 -9.70 13.80
CA MET A 164 14.99 -10.15 13.95
C MET A 164 14.02 -8.98 13.73
N TRP A 165 12.87 -9.28 13.14
CA TRP A 165 11.77 -8.33 13.04
C TRP A 165 11.05 -8.20 14.39
N THR A 166 10.67 -6.99 14.78
CA THR A 166 10.01 -6.69 16.05
C THR A 166 8.49 -6.79 15.97
N ASP A 167 7.93 -6.81 14.77
CA ASP A 167 6.47 -6.84 14.58
C ASP A 167 5.82 -8.18 14.92
N GLY A 168 6.62 -9.23 15.16
CA GLY A 168 6.14 -10.57 15.52
C GLY A 168 5.41 -11.32 14.40
N VAL A 169 5.32 -10.74 13.20
CA VAL A 169 4.58 -11.31 12.06
C VAL A 169 5.54 -11.73 10.95
N VAL A 170 6.56 -10.92 10.66
CA VAL A 170 7.55 -11.28 9.63
C VAL A 170 8.57 -12.23 10.23
N THR A 171 8.54 -13.48 9.76
CA THR A 171 9.49 -14.52 10.19
C THR A 171 10.60 -14.76 9.18
N ARG A 172 10.37 -14.39 7.90
CA ARG A 172 11.35 -14.59 6.84
C ARG A 172 12.34 -13.43 6.79
N LYS A 173 13.63 -13.78 6.63
CA LYS A 173 14.75 -12.84 6.53
C LYS A 173 15.28 -12.68 5.10
N ASN A 174 14.77 -13.49 4.16
CA ASN A 174 15.20 -13.51 2.76
C ASN A 174 14.78 -12.25 1.98
N THR A 175 13.98 -11.38 2.58
CA THR A 175 13.52 -10.11 2.01
C THR A 175 14.37 -8.92 2.46
N MET A 176 15.37 -9.16 3.31
CA MET A 176 16.32 -8.12 3.72
C MET A 176 17.32 -7.86 2.59
N THR A 177 17.11 -6.78 1.85
CA THR A 177 18.10 -6.28 0.89
C THR A 177 19.07 -5.37 1.61
N TRP A 178 20.15 -5.92 2.15
CA TRP A 178 21.21 -5.11 2.74
C TRP A 178 21.96 -4.34 1.65
N ARG A 179 22.32 -3.08 1.92
CA ARG A 179 23.27 -2.38 1.05
C ARG A 179 24.60 -3.13 1.02
N ALA A 180 25.44 -2.81 0.04
CA ALA A 180 26.80 -3.32 -0.04
C ALA A 180 27.52 -3.15 1.30
N THR A 181 28.23 -4.21 1.70
CA THR A 181 29.01 -4.37 2.94
C THR A 181 28.21 -4.45 4.26
N MET A 182 26.87 -4.40 4.23
CA MET A 182 26.04 -4.49 5.44
C MET A 182 25.49 -5.90 5.72
N PRO A 183 25.12 -6.20 6.98
CA PRO A 183 25.34 -5.38 8.18
C PRO A 183 26.79 -5.43 8.68
N ASP A 184 27.38 -4.30 9.05
CA ASP A 184 28.79 -4.21 9.48
C ASP A 184 29.00 -4.07 10.99
N ASN A 185 27.95 -3.74 11.75
CA ASN A 185 28.05 -3.49 13.19
C ASN A 185 29.14 -2.48 13.55
N ALA A 186 29.30 -1.41 12.77
CA ALA A 186 30.30 -0.38 13.01
C ALA A 186 30.24 0.16 14.45
N GLY A 187 31.41 0.27 15.09
CA GLY A 187 31.50 0.70 16.49
C GLY A 187 30.86 -0.27 17.51
N TRP A 188 30.49 -1.48 17.09
CA TRP A 188 29.92 -2.55 17.92
C TRP A 188 28.58 -2.22 18.59
N ASN A 189 27.89 -1.19 18.09
CA ASN A 189 26.63 -0.70 18.66
C ASN A 189 25.51 -0.47 17.65
N GLN A 190 25.62 -0.98 16.42
CA GLN A 190 24.55 -0.84 15.44
C GLN A 190 23.54 -1.97 15.59
N ASN A 191 22.59 -1.72 16.50
CA ASN A 191 21.62 -2.72 16.94
C ASN A 191 20.22 -2.52 16.35
N CYS A 192 20.04 -1.49 15.51
CA CYS A 192 18.81 -1.21 14.78
C CYS A 192 19.10 -1.13 13.28
N ALA A 193 18.07 -1.07 12.45
CA ALA A 193 18.26 -0.83 11.02
C ALA A 193 17.30 0.23 10.49
N ARG A 194 17.76 0.88 9.42
CA ARG A 194 16.97 1.83 8.62
C ARG A 194 16.77 1.29 7.22
N LEU A 195 15.71 1.74 6.58
CA LEU A 195 15.50 1.58 5.15
C LEU A 195 15.91 2.87 4.43
N HIS A 196 16.78 2.78 3.45
CA HIS A 196 17.09 3.89 2.55
C HIS A 196 15.93 4.12 1.59
N VAL A 197 15.52 5.38 1.42
CA VAL A 197 14.38 5.77 0.58
C VAL A 197 14.76 7.00 -0.26
N GLY A 198 14.17 7.13 -1.44
CA GLY A 198 14.46 8.26 -2.32
C GLY A 198 14.01 8.01 -3.75
N SER A 199 14.03 9.05 -4.57
CA SER A 199 13.66 8.98 -5.99
C SER A 199 14.79 8.47 -6.89
N ARG A 200 15.99 8.29 -6.34
CA ARG A 200 17.19 7.87 -7.05
C ARG A 200 18.19 7.21 -6.11
N SER A 201 19.07 6.40 -6.69
CA SER A 201 20.28 5.94 -6.00
C SER A 201 21.25 7.11 -5.77
N TYR A 202 22.08 6.99 -4.75
CA TYR A 202 23.10 7.97 -4.44
C TYR A 202 24.41 7.31 -4.05
N GLN A 203 25.51 8.02 -4.31
CA GLN A 203 26.86 7.55 -3.99
C GLN A 203 27.35 8.25 -2.72
N PHE A 204 27.86 7.46 -1.77
CA PHE A 204 28.50 7.97 -0.57
C PHE A 204 29.90 7.36 -0.39
N SER A 205 29.94 6.05 -0.08
CA SER A 205 31.15 5.20 -0.12
C SER A 205 30.97 4.01 -1.07
N HIS A 206 29.74 3.50 -1.12
CA HIS A 206 29.22 2.60 -2.14
C HIS A 206 27.94 3.21 -2.74
N TYR A 207 27.46 2.61 -3.83
CA TYR A 207 26.12 2.90 -4.33
C TYR A 207 25.09 2.42 -3.32
N ILE A 208 24.19 3.33 -2.93
CA ILE A 208 23.04 3.03 -2.07
C ILE A 208 21.78 3.22 -2.91
N ASN A 209 20.97 2.18 -2.99
CA ASN A 209 19.70 2.19 -3.69
C ASN A 209 18.55 2.43 -2.70
N PRO A 210 17.46 3.10 -3.12
CA PRO A 210 16.19 3.02 -2.42
C PRO A 210 15.79 1.54 -2.21
N GLY A 211 15.36 1.21 -1.00
CA GLY A 211 15.04 -0.15 -0.59
C GLY A 211 16.20 -0.90 0.07
N ASP A 212 17.43 -0.38 0.03
CA ASP A 212 18.54 -0.98 0.75
C ASP A 212 18.42 -0.75 2.27
N ILE A 213 18.86 -1.75 3.04
CA ILE A 213 18.88 -1.73 4.51
C ILE A 213 20.31 -1.50 5.00
N ASP A 214 20.42 -0.73 6.08
CA ASP A 214 21.66 -0.41 6.77
C ASP A 214 21.47 -0.55 8.28
N ASP A 215 22.38 -1.25 8.96
CA ASP A 215 22.36 -1.30 10.41
C ASP A 215 22.99 -0.03 10.98
N ILE A 216 22.35 0.53 12.00
CA ILE A 216 22.74 1.78 12.62
C ILE A 216 22.51 1.73 14.13
N ASP A 217 23.15 2.67 14.84
CA ASP A 217 22.88 2.89 16.25
C ASP A 217 21.41 3.34 16.42
N CYS A 218 20.69 2.67 17.30
CA CYS A 218 19.26 2.92 17.58
C CYS A 218 18.98 4.37 18.04
N THR A 219 20.00 5.03 18.60
CA THR A 219 19.93 6.35 19.21
C THR A 219 20.68 7.41 18.41
N ILE A 220 21.09 7.10 17.17
CA ILE A 220 21.92 8.02 16.37
C ILE A 220 21.26 9.41 16.29
N PRO A 221 21.92 10.47 16.79
CA PRO A 221 21.36 11.80 16.70
C PRO A 221 21.43 12.28 15.25
N ALA A 222 20.41 13.03 14.81
CA ALA A 222 20.36 13.58 13.46
C ALA A 222 21.61 14.43 13.12
N SER A 223 22.24 15.07 14.11
CA SER A 223 23.46 15.86 13.95
C SER A 223 24.69 15.06 13.53
N LYS A 224 24.74 13.76 13.84
CA LYS A 224 25.84 12.86 13.44
C LYS A 224 25.58 12.12 12.14
N THR A 225 24.41 12.34 11.52
CA THR A 225 24.02 11.67 10.29
C THR A 225 24.08 12.65 9.13
N LEU A 226 24.72 12.24 8.03
CA LEU A 226 24.70 13.01 6.80
C LEU A 226 23.27 13.25 6.34
N ASP A 227 23.01 14.43 5.78
CA ASP A 227 21.65 14.86 5.48
C ASP A 227 20.90 13.90 4.54
N ILE A 228 21.62 13.27 3.62
CA ILE A 228 21.16 12.25 2.67
C ILE A 228 20.79 10.89 3.30
N GLN A 229 21.23 10.65 4.52
CA GLN A 229 21.04 9.41 5.28
C GLN A 229 20.17 9.60 6.53
N LYS A 230 19.78 10.85 6.83
CA LYS A 230 18.95 11.16 7.99
C LYS A 230 17.61 10.41 7.93
N ILE A 231 17.16 10.00 9.10
CA ILE A 231 15.81 9.51 9.31
C ILE A 231 14.85 10.67 9.08
N ARG A 232 13.89 10.51 8.17
CA ARG A 232 12.82 11.48 7.87
C ARG A 232 11.43 10.93 8.18
N GLY A 233 11.34 9.68 8.56
CA GLY A 233 10.09 9.04 8.94
C GLY A 233 10.28 7.65 9.52
N PHE A 234 9.18 6.95 9.72
CA PHE A 234 9.15 5.59 10.25
C PHE A 234 7.90 4.86 9.77
N ALA A 235 7.98 3.53 9.68
CA ALA A 235 6.89 2.70 9.19
C ALA A 235 6.23 1.91 10.32
N CYS A 236 4.93 2.13 10.53
CA CYS A 236 4.13 1.41 11.50
C CYS A 236 3.29 0.33 10.83
N GLY A 237 3.05 -0.77 11.53
CA GLY A 237 2.22 -1.89 11.12
C GLY A 237 1.27 -2.34 12.22
N ILE A 238 0.04 -2.68 11.86
CA ILE A 238 -0.97 -3.19 12.79
C ILE A 238 -1.75 -4.35 12.18
N LEU A 239 -2.00 -5.36 12.99
CA LEU A 239 -2.94 -6.42 12.64
C LEU A 239 -4.35 -5.98 13.05
N ILE A 240 -5.28 -5.96 12.11
CA ILE A 240 -6.68 -5.73 12.48
C ILE A 240 -7.20 -6.99 13.17
N PHE A 241 -7.26 -6.94 14.50
CA PHE A 241 -8.17 -7.78 15.26
C PHE A 241 -9.56 -7.16 15.15
N VAL A 242 -10.52 -7.93 14.65
CA VAL A 242 -11.93 -7.51 14.57
C VAL A 242 -12.47 -7.39 16.00
N LEU A 243 -12.23 -6.26 16.64
CA LEU A 243 -13.04 -5.77 17.74
C LEU A 243 -13.78 -4.57 17.15
N ILE A 244 -15.02 -4.79 16.73
CA ILE A 244 -15.90 -3.74 16.22
C ILE A 244 -16.45 -3.01 17.46
N PRO A 245 -15.98 -1.81 17.84
CA PRO A 245 -16.90 -0.88 18.49
C PRO A 245 -17.98 -0.56 17.46
N LEU A 246 -19.26 -0.54 17.87
CA LEU A 246 -20.35 -0.03 17.03
C LEU A 246 -20.10 1.46 16.73
N ALA A 247 -19.21 1.76 15.79
CA ALA A 247 -19.12 3.05 15.15
C ALA A 247 -20.22 3.05 14.07
N SER A 248 -21.13 4.02 14.17
CA SER A 248 -22.11 4.29 13.11
C SER A 248 -21.34 4.65 11.85
N ALA A 249 -21.31 3.74 10.88
CA ALA A 249 -20.77 4.04 9.57
C ALA A 249 -21.73 5.00 8.84
N GLU A 250 -21.18 6.03 8.19
CA GLU A 250 -21.95 6.96 7.38
C GLU A 250 -21.76 6.60 5.92
N LEU A 251 -22.84 6.18 5.25
CA LEU A 251 -22.82 5.93 3.81
C LEU A 251 -22.51 7.24 3.08
N ARG A 252 -21.35 7.31 2.43
CA ARG A 252 -20.89 8.44 1.60
C ARG A 252 -20.87 8.00 0.15
N GLY A 253 -21.05 8.93 -0.77
CA GLY A 253 -21.06 8.63 -2.19
C GLY A 253 -20.90 9.88 -3.03
N ILE A 254 -20.43 9.68 -4.26
CA ILE A 254 -20.38 10.74 -5.27
C ILE A 254 -20.92 10.19 -6.58
N THR A 255 -21.65 11.04 -7.30
CA THR A 255 -21.99 10.83 -8.70
C THR A 255 -21.39 11.99 -9.50
N ILE A 256 -20.64 11.68 -10.54
CA ILE A 256 -20.03 12.67 -11.44
C ILE A 256 -20.57 12.42 -12.84
N LYS A 257 -21.10 13.50 -13.44
CA LYS A 257 -21.62 13.53 -14.81
C LYS A 257 -20.94 14.67 -15.55
N GLY A 258 -20.38 14.37 -16.71
CA GLY A 258 -19.62 15.36 -17.45
C GLY A 258 -19.26 14.98 -18.87
N LYS A 259 -18.40 15.79 -19.47
CA LYS A 259 -17.83 15.61 -20.82
C LYS A 259 -16.31 15.64 -20.76
N ILE A 260 -15.69 14.72 -21.49
CA ILE A 260 -14.25 14.71 -21.73
C ILE A 260 -14.00 15.36 -23.08
N VAL A 261 -13.14 16.38 -23.10
CA VAL A 261 -12.82 17.16 -24.29
C VAL A 261 -11.30 17.25 -24.49
N CYS A 262 -10.87 17.31 -25.75
CA CYS A 262 -9.51 17.61 -26.16
C CYS A 262 -9.55 18.83 -27.08
N LYS A 263 -8.87 19.91 -26.71
CA LYS A 263 -8.93 21.20 -27.44
C LYS A 263 -10.36 21.66 -27.66
N SER A 264 -11.20 21.55 -26.63
CA SER A 264 -12.64 21.86 -26.67
C SER A 264 -13.50 20.97 -27.60
N VAL A 265 -12.96 19.90 -28.18
CA VAL A 265 -13.71 18.92 -28.98
C VAL A 265 -14.00 17.68 -28.12
N PRO A 266 -15.24 17.16 -28.08
CA PRO A 266 -15.53 15.95 -27.32
C PRO A 266 -14.77 14.72 -27.81
N VAL A 267 -14.33 13.87 -26.89
CA VAL A 267 -13.53 12.68 -27.20
C VAL A 267 -14.03 11.45 -26.45
N GLU A 268 -14.17 10.36 -27.20
CA GLU A 268 -14.34 8.99 -26.68
C GLU A 268 -12.98 8.47 -26.19
N THR A 269 -12.88 8.18 -24.89
CA THR A 269 -11.63 7.75 -24.27
C THR A 269 -11.88 6.94 -23.01
N ASP A 270 -10.89 6.11 -22.67
CA ASP A 270 -10.93 5.28 -21.49
C ASP A 270 -10.54 6.07 -20.24
N PHE A 271 -11.36 5.93 -19.21
CA PHE A 271 -11.15 6.51 -17.91
C PHE A 271 -11.33 5.45 -16.80
N LYS A 272 -10.70 5.71 -15.67
CA LYS A 272 -10.88 4.97 -14.44
C LYS A 272 -11.26 5.92 -13.33
N PHE A 273 -12.18 5.48 -12.49
CA PHE A 273 -12.49 6.15 -11.25
C PHE A 273 -11.80 5.39 -10.13
N TYR A 274 -11.13 6.14 -9.26
CA TYR A 274 -10.45 5.61 -8.12
C TYR A 274 -10.91 6.33 -6.88
N GLU A 275 -10.99 5.57 -5.80
CA GLU A 275 -10.97 6.14 -4.46
C GLU A 275 -9.50 6.37 -4.11
N HIS A 276 -9.15 7.53 -3.54
CA HIS A 276 -7.83 7.73 -2.95
C HIS A 276 -7.70 6.96 -1.62
N ASP A 277 -8.11 5.71 -1.62
CA ASP A 277 -7.64 4.73 -0.68
C ASP A 277 -6.31 4.20 -1.21
N PHE A 278 -5.27 4.25 -0.38
CA PHE A 278 -3.89 3.92 -0.74
C PHE A 278 -3.66 2.46 -1.17
N VAL A 279 -4.75 1.71 -1.37
CA VAL A 279 -4.79 0.34 -1.85
C VAL A 279 -4.75 0.39 -3.38
N ILE A 280 -3.77 -0.26 -4.03
CA ILE A 280 -3.96 -0.80 -5.40
C ILE A 280 -5.33 -1.47 -5.42
N ASP A 281 -6.30 -0.75 -5.95
CA ASP A 281 -7.66 -1.22 -6.10
C ASP A 281 -7.65 -2.15 -7.31
N CYS A 282 -7.74 -3.45 -7.02
CA CYS A 282 -7.80 -4.48 -8.05
C CYS A 282 -9.18 -4.54 -8.71
N ASP A 283 -10.17 -3.75 -8.23
CA ASP A 283 -11.55 -3.78 -8.70
C ASP A 283 -11.89 -2.59 -9.64
N ALA A 284 -11.00 -1.60 -9.79
CA ALA A 284 -11.18 -0.44 -10.67
C ALA A 284 -11.03 -0.83 -12.17
N ASN A 285 -12.17 -1.04 -12.84
CA ASN A 285 -12.25 -1.35 -14.26
C ASN A 285 -12.24 -0.09 -15.13
N TRP A 286 -11.58 -0.16 -16.30
CA TRP A 286 -11.67 0.87 -17.32
C TRP A 286 -13.12 1.01 -17.81
N LYS A 287 -13.58 2.25 -17.96
CA LYS A 287 -14.84 2.63 -18.60
C LYS A 287 -14.51 3.55 -19.76
N THR A 288 -15.38 3.63 -20.75
CA THR A 288 -15.18 4.48 -21.93
C THR A 288 -16.27 5.54 -21.97
N SER A 289 -15.91 6.80 -22.22
CA SER A 289 -16.90 7.84 -22.53
C SER A 289 -17.59 7.54 -23.87
N ASN A 290 -18.76 8.12 -24.13
CA ASN A 290 -19.41 7.93 -25.42
C ASN A 290 -18.76 8.79 -26.52
N SER A 291 -19.25 8.67 -27.76
CA SER A 291 -18.78 9.44 -28.92
C SER A 291 -19.02 10.96 -28.81
N GLN A 292 -19.83 11.41 -27.85
CA GLN A 292 -20.03 12.82 -27.50
C GLN A 292 -19.16 13.24 -26.29
N GLY A 293 -18.21 12.41 -25.90
CA GLY A 293 -17.34 12.59 -24.74
C GLY A 293 -18.03 12.47 -23.39
N GLU A 294 -19.32 12.10 -23.34
CA GLU A 294 -20.09 12.08 -22.10
C GLU A 294 -19.73 10.87 -21.25
N PHE A 295 -19.67 11.09 -19.93
CA PHE A 295 -19.44 10.04 -18.95
C PHE A 295 -20.34 10.23 -17.72
N GLU A 296 -20.66 9.11 -17.08
CA GLU A 296 -21.31 9.06 -15.77
C GLU A 296 -20.60 8.01 -14.92
N VAL A 297 -20.22 8.40 -13.71
CA VAL A 297 -19.66 7.48 -12.71
C VAL A 297 -20.27 7.76 -11.34
N SER A 298 -20.64 6.71 -10.64
CA SER A 298 -21.23 6.78 -9.30
C SER A 298 -20.62 5.73 -8.42
N GLU A 299 -20.18 6.12 -7.23
CA GLU A 299 -19.65 5.21 -6.20
C GLU A 299 -20.23 5.58 -4.84
N LYS A 300 -20.38 4.55 -3.99
CA LYS A 300 -20.95 4.64 -2.65
C LYS A 300 -20.16 3.72 -1.73
N GLU A 301 -19.68 4.28 -0.63
CA GLU A 301 -18.89 3.57 0.37
C GLU A 301 -19.45 3.77 1.77
N ASP A 302 -19.29 2.74 2.59
CA ASP A 302 -19.67 2.72 4.00
C ASP A 302 -18.40 2.93 4.85
N GLU A 303 -17.91 4.17 4.91
CA GLU A 303 -16.70 4.52 5.65
C GLU A 303 -17.02 4.78 7.14
N ALA A 304 -16.34 4.07 8.04
CA ALA A 304 -16.50 4.25 9.49
C ALA A 304 -15.82 5.53 10.01
N VAL A 305 -14.69 5.95 9.42
CA VAL A 305 -13.98 7.24 9.69
C VAL A 305 -12.99 7.54 8.55
N GLY A 306 -13.17 8.63 7.79
CA GLY A 306 -12.26 9.01 6.70
C GLY A 306 -12.74 10.18 5.83
N LYS A 307 -11.86 10.74 4.97
CA LYS A 307 -12.31 11.57 3.83
C LYS A 307 -12.33 10.67 2.60
N PHE A 308 -13.42 10.70 1.87
CA PHE A 308 -13.57 10.08 0.55
C PHE A 308 -13.05 11.10 -0.47
N ASP A 309 -11.83 10.88 -1.00
CA ASP A 309 -11.14 11.81 -1.90
C ASP A 309 -10.98 11.18 -3.31
N PRO A 310 -12.08 10.90 -4.04
CA PRO A 310 -12.01 10.19 -5.32
C PRO A 310 -11.32 11.00 -6.42
N TYR A 311 -10.82 10.32 -7.43
CA TYR A 311 -10.27 10.94 -8.63
C TYR A 311 -10.55 10.13 -9.89
N ILE A 312 -10.52 10.80 -11.04
CA ILE A 312 -10.63 10.17 -12.36
C ILE A 312 -9.24 10.20 -13.02
N GLU A 313 -8.74 9.04 -13.44
CA GLU A 313 -7.56 8.92 -14.32
C GLU A 313 -8.03 8.68 -15.75
N ILE A 314 -7.50 9.45 -16.69
CA ILE A 314 -7.79 9.31 -18.12
C ILE A 314 -6.49 9.05 -18.87
N ARG A 315 -6.49 8.02 -19.72
CA ARG A 315 -5.38 7.75 -20.64
C ARG A 315 -5.74 8.25 -22.03
N HIS A 316 -4.98 9.22 -22.55
CA HIS A 316 -5.29 9.85 -23.83
C HIS A 316 -4.04 10.20 -24.61
N ASN A 317 -4.17 10.34 -25.93
CA ASN A 317 -3.13 10.87 -26.80
C ASN A 317 -3.39 12.33 -27.21
N CYS A 318 -4.34 13.02 -26.54
CA CYS A 318 -4.60 14.44 -26.77
C CYS A 318 -3.30 15.25 -26.68
N THR A 319 -2.99 16.01 -27.72
CA THR A 319 -1.75 16.81 -27.90
C THR A 319 -0.44 16.01 -28.01
N GLN A 320 -0.49 14.67 -27.99
CA GLN A 320 0.71 13.82 -28.06
C GLN A 320 1.05 13.40 -29.49
N LYS A 321 2.32 13.06 -29.71
CA LYS A 321 2.80 12.51 -30.99
C LYS A 321 2.23 11.10 -31.20
N PRO A 322 2.10 10.63 -32.45
CA PRO A 322 1.75 9.23 -32.73
C PRO A 322 2.68 8.27 -31.98
N GLY A 323 2.13 7.21 -31.38
CA GLY A 323 2.87 6.28 -30.52
C GLY A 323 3.02 6.71 -29.06
N CYS A 324 2.61 7.93 -28.71
CA CYS A 324 2.65 8.44 -27.33
C CYS A 324 1.26 8.59 -26.72
N TYR A 325 1.16 8.38 -25.41
CA TYR A 325 -0.01 8.70 -24.60
C TYR A 325 0.40 9.46 -23.33
N GLN A 326 -0.57 10.17 -22.77
CA GLN A 326 -0.47 10.91 -21.53
C GLN A 326 -1.55 10.45 -20.56
N ARG A 327 -1.29 10.66 -19.27
CA ARG A 327 -2.26 10.45 -18.21
C ARG A 327 -2.64 11.76 -17.54
N SER A 328 -3.94 11.99 -17.42
CA SER A 328 -4.50 13.14 -16.70
C SER A 328 -5.31 12.66 -15.50
N VAL A 329 -5.18 13.34 -14.36
CA VAL A 329 -5.84 12.98 -13.10
C VAL A 329 -6.64 14.16 -12.56
N PHE A 330 -7.94 13.94 -12.33
CA PHE A 330 -8.88 14.95 -11.84
C PHE A 330 -9.39 14.59 -10.45
N TYR A 331 -9.08 15.41 -9.45
CA TYR A 331 -9.39 15.13 -8.05
C TYR A 331 -10.71 15.76 -7.59
N TYR A 332 -11.51 15.00 -6.85
CA TYR A 332 -12.77 15.44 -6.27
C TYR A 332 -12.71 15.35 -4.76
N LYS A 333 -12.96 16.48 -4.10
CA LYS A 333 -13.08 16.53 -2.63
C LYS A 333 -14.52 16.26 -2.24
N THR A 334 -14.78 15.33 -1.34
CA THR A 334 -16.12 15.17 -0.77
C THR A 334 -16.14 15.62 0.69
N TYR A 335 -16.82 16.74 0.93
CA TYR A 335 -17.10 17.25 2.26
C TYR A 335 -18.55 16.95 2.68
N GLU A 336 -19.37 16.48 1.74
CA GLU A 336 -20.81 16.26 1.88
C GLU A 336 -21.16 14.80 1.57
N THR A 337 -22.21 14.28 2.22
CA THR A 337 -22.77 12.95 1.97
C THR A 337 -23.56 12.97 0.65
N ASN A 338 -23.29 12.00 -0.24
CA ASN A 338 -23.99 11.85 -1.54
C ASN A 338 -23.88 13.07 -2.47
N ARG A 339 -22.65 13.54 -2.73
CA ARG A 339 -22.39 14.69 -3.61
C ARG A 339 -22.73 14.34 -5.07
N LEU A 340 -23.50 15.20 -5.75
CA LEU A 340 -23.72 15.13 -7.19
C LEU A 340 -22.93 16.27 -7.87
N VAL A 341 -22.10 15.92 -8.85
CA VAL A 341 -21.40 16.87 -9.71
C VAL A 341 -21.98 16.74 -11.11
N GLU A 342 -22.64 17.80 -11.59
CA GLU A 342 -23.23 17.85 -12.95
C GLU A 342 -22.47 18.84 -13.83
N ASN A 343 -22.49 18.59 -15.14
CA ASN A 343 -21.90 19.44 -16.18
C ASN A 343 -20.38 19.63 -16.03
N GLU A 344 -19.69 18.64 -15.48
CA GLU A 344 -18.24 18.65 -15.37
C GLU A 344 -17.59 18.62 -16.76
N VAL A 345 -16.55 19.42 -17.00
CA VAL A 345 -15.79 19.40 -18.25
C VAL A 345 -14.34 19.05 -17.97
N LEU A 346 -13.92 17.86 -18.40
CA LEU A 346 -12.55 17.35 -18.25
C LEU A 346 -11.75 17.68 -19.50
N ASN A 347 -10.90 18.70 -19.41
CA ASN A 347 -10.11 19.19 -20.54
C ASN A 347 -8.72 18.52 -20.60
N LEU A 348 -8.49 17.70 -21.61
CA LEU A 348 -7.30 16.84 -21.71
C LEU A 348 -6.04 17.55 -22.21
N ASP A 349 -6.15 18.77 -22.74
CA ASP A 349 -5.00 19.63 -23.08
C ASP A 349 -4.56 20.55 -21.94
N ASP A 350 -5.24 20.50 -20.79
CA ASP A 350 -4.85 21.24 -19.61
C ASP A 350 -3.66 20.55 -18.90
N GLN A 351 -2.53 21.25 -18.85
CA GLN A 351 -1.28 20.72 -18.32
C GLN A 351 -1.26 20.63 -16.79
N GLU A 352 -2.19 21.29 -16.09
CA GLU A 352 -2.26 21.27 -14.62
C GLU A 352 -2.54 19.86 -14.08
N TYR A 353 -3.17 18.99 -14.88
CA TYR A 353 -3.65 17.67 -14.44
C TYR A 353 -2.77 16.50 -14.86
N TYR A 354 -1.58 16.77 -15.41
CA TYR A 354 -0.68 15.74 -15.92
C TYR A 354 -0.01 14.90 -14.83
N TYR A 355 -0.26 13.59 -14.87
CA TYR A 355 0.34 12.62 -13.97
C TYR A 355 1.59 11.99 -14.62
N ASN A 356 2.74 12.60 -14.37
CA ASN A 356 4.04 12.34 -15.03
C ASN A 356 4.11 12.81 -16.49
N GLY A 357 5.28 12.65 -17.11
CA GLY A 357 5.51 12.96 -18.53
C GLY A 357 4.89 11.92 -19.48
N PRO A 358 4.78 12.24 -20.79
CA PRO A 358 4.19 11.36 -21.78
C PRO A 358 5.00 10.07 -21.96
N ILE A 359 4.29 8.97 -22.21
CA ILE A 359 4.85 7.64 -22.43
C ILE A 359 4.72 7.31 -23.91
N CYS A 360 5.83 7.00 -24.56
CA CYS A 360 5.91 6.70 -25.99
C CYS A 360 6.45 5.28 -26.21
N TYR A 361 5.88 4.57 -27.18
CA TYR A 361 6.31 3.24 -27.61
C TYR A 361 6.96 3.25 -28.99
#